data_AF-A0A447U5J0-F1
#
_entry.id   AF-A0A447U5J0-F1
#
_cell.length_a   1.000
_cell.length_b   1.000
_cell.length_c   1.000
_cell.angle_alpha   90.00
_cell.angle_beta   90.00
_cell.angle_gamma   90.00
#
_symmetry.space_group_name_H-M   'P 1'
#
loop_
_entity.id
_entity.type
_entity.pdbx_description
1 polymer ?
#
loop_
_entity_poly.entity_id
_entity_poly.type
_entity_poly.pdbx_seq_one_letter_code
_entity_poly.pdbx_strand_id
1 'polypeptide(L)'
;MPFLFAAAGWLLASATDHNLIQLLGIVMASTGSFSAMAIFWTTPDQSISLRARAIGIAVINATGNIGSALSPFMIGWLKDITGSFNSGLWFVASLLVVGAAIIWLIPMKASRPRATP
;
A
#
# COMPACT_ATOMS: atom_id res chain seq x y z
N MET A 1 7.99 -7.21 -4.24
CA MET A 1 6.62 -6.79 -3.82
C MET A 1 6.72 -5.66 -2.80
N PRO A 2 6.65 -4.39 -3.25
CA PRO A 2 6.84 -3.22 -2.39
C PRO A 2 5.94 -3.19 -1.15
N PHE A 3 4.71 -3.71 -1.25
CA PHE A 3 3.78 -3.82 -0.11
C PHE A 3 4.31 -4.70 1.02
N LEU A 4 4.94 -5.84 0.72
CA LEU A 4 5.52 -6.71 1.75
C LEU A 4 6.74 -6.05 2.42
N PHE A 5 7.53 -5.31 1.65
CA PHE A 5 8.65 -4.54 2.21
C PHE A 5 8.15 -3.44 3.16
N ALA A 6 7.08 -2.74 2.77
CA ALA A 6 6.45 -1.75 3.63
C ALA A 6 5.84 -2.38 4.90
N ALA A 7 5.17 -3.53 4.78
CA ALA A 7 4.61 -4.26 5.92
C ALA A 7 5.70 -4.69 6.91
N ALA A 8 6.83 -5.23 6.41
CA ALA A 8 7.98 -5.57 7.24
C ALA A 8 8.53 -4.34 7.97
N GLY A 9 8.57 -3.17 7.32
CA GLY A 9 8.96 -1.91 7.95
C GLY A 9 8.05 -1.51 9.11
N TRP A 10 6.72 -1.59 8.93
CA TRP A 10 5.76 -1.31 10.00
C TRP A 10 5.87 -2.28 11.18
N LEU A 11 6.06 -3.58 10.89
CA LEU A 11 6.27 -4.59 11.93
C LEU A 11 7.57 -4.31 12.70
N LEU A 12 8.67 -4.00 12.00
CA LEU A 12 9.96 -3.65 12.62
C LEU A 12 9.84 -2.40 13.49
N ALA A 13 9.12 -1.38 13.01
CA ALA A 13 8.88 -0.16 13.77
C ALA A 13 8.09 -0.41 15.06
N SER A 14 7.20 -1.41 15.06
CA SER A 14 6.39 -1.77 16.23
C SER A 14 7.07 -2.76 17.21
N ALA A 15 8.17 -3.41 16.79
CA ALA A 15 8.75 -4.53 17.52
C ALA A 15 9.69 -4.11 18.67
N THR A 16 10.08 -2.85 18.74
CA THR A 16 11.09 -2.36 19.69
C THR A 16 10.92 -0.88 20.00
N ASP A 17 11.35 -0.46 21.19
CA ASP A 17 11.43 0.93 21.61
C ASP A 17 12.76 1.60 21.25
N HIS A 18 13.67 0.89 20.57
CA HIS A 18 14.96 1.44 20.18
C HIS A 18 14.81 2.41 18.99
N ASN A 19 14.97 3.71 19.23
CA ASN A 19 14.76 4.79 18.27
C ASN A 19 15.36 4.54 16.86
N LEU A 20 16.59 4.04 16.79
CA LEU A 20 17.23 3.75 15.48
C LEU A 20 16.53 2.63 14.72
N ILE A 21 16.05 1.58 15.40
CA ILE A 21 15.37 0.46 14.74
C ILE A 21 13.97 0.91 14.29
N GLN A 22 13.29 1.72 15.11
CA GLN A 22 12.02 2.33 14.72
C GLN A 22 12.17 3.20 13.47
N LEU A 23 13.20 4.05 13.44
CA LEU A 23 13.50 4.87 12.28
C LEU A 23 13.76 4.02 11.03
N LEU A 24 14.56 2.95 11.15
CA LEU A 24 14.78 2.01 10.05
C LEU A 24 13.48 1.38 9.55
N GLY A 25 12.59 0.96 10.46
CA GLY A 25 11.27 0.44 10.13
C GLY A 25 10.41 1.46 9.37
N ILE A 26 10.39 2.72 9.81
CA ILE A 26 9.67 3.82 9.13
C ILE A 26 10.27 4.10 7.75
N VAL A 27 11.59 4.06 7.59
CA VAL A 27 12.27 4.22 6.29
C VAL A 27 11.87 3.09 5.34
N MET A 28 11.85 1.85 5.81
CA MET A 28 11.40 0.70 5.02
C MET A 28 9.93 0.83 4.62
N ALA A 29 9.06 1.18 5.57
CA ALA A 29 7.64 1.42 5.36
C ALA A 29 7.41 2.49 4.27
N SER A 30 8.12 3.61 4.37
CA SER A 30 8.03 4.73 3.44
C SER A 30 8.52 4.33 2.05
N THR A 31 9.70 3.72 1.97
CA THR A 31 10.31 3.30 0.69
C THR A 31 9.43 2.32 -0.06
N GLY A 32 8.90 1.30 0.64
CA GLY A 32 7.98 0.34 0.05
C GLY A 32 6.66 0.98 -0.41
N SER A 33 6.10 1.91 0.38
CA SER A 33 4.85 2.61 0.04
C SER A 33 4.99 3.50 -1.19
N PHE A 34 6.05 4.32 -1.26
CA PHE A 34 6.29 5.18 -2.42
C PHE A 34 6.66 4.39 -3.68
N SER A 35 7.43 3.31 -3.54
CA SER A 35 7.73 2.41 -4.66
C SER A 35 6.44 1.78 -5.21
N ALA A 36 5.55 1.34 -4.32
CA ALA A 36 4.26 0.81 -4.73
C ALA A 36 3.38 1.85 -5.41
N MET A 37 3.36 3.08 -4.90
CA MET A 37 2.65 4.21 -5.50
C MET A 37 3.15 4.49 -6.92
N ALA A 38 4.46 4.51 -7.15
CA ALA A 38 5.03 4.72 -8.48
C ALA A 38 4.63 3.61 -9.48
N ILE A 39 4.66 2.34 -9.04
CA ILE A 39 4.23 1.20 -9.88
C ILE A 39 2.73 1.26 -10.13
N PHE A 40 1.94 1.59 -9.11
CA PHE A 40 0.49 1.68 -9.22
C PHE A 40 0.09 2.72 -10.27
N TRP A 41 0.65 3.94 -10.25
CA TRP A 41 0.26 4.98 -11.20
C TRP A 41 0.74 4.75 -12.65
N THR A 42 1.79 3.95 -12.84
CA THR A 42 2.26 3.60 -14.20
C THR A 42 1.46 2.47 -14.85
N THR A 43 0.63 1.75 -14.10
CA THR A 43 -0.12 0.56 -14.57
C THR A 43 -1.45 0.88 -15.27
N PRO A 44 -2.34 1.78 -14.76
CA PRO A 44 -3.60 2.17 -15.41
C PRO A 44 -3.40 2.69 -16.82
N ASP A 45 -2.32 3.43 -17.04
CA ASP A 45 -1.96 4.01 -18.33
C ASP A 45 -1.73 2.97 -19.42
N GLN A 46 -1.27 1.77 -19.03
CA GLN A 46 -0.99 0.67 -19.95
C GLN A 46 -2.18 -0.29 -20.12
N SER A 47 -3.15 -0.25 -19.19
CA SER A 47 -4.22 -1.25 -19.08
C SER A 47 -5.61 -0.73 -19.45
N ILE A 48 -5.83 0.59 -19.42
CA ILE A 48 -7.13 1.21 -19.67
C ILE A 48 -7.14 1.94 -21.02
N SER A 49 -8.20 1.76 -21.81
CA SER A 49 -8.40 2.48 -23.06
C SER A 49 -8.59 3.98 -22.83
N LEU A 50 -8.21 4.83 -23.79
CA LEU A 50 -8.26 6.29 -23.64
C LEU A 50 -9.63 6.82 -23.19
N ARG A 51 -10.73 6.21 -23.67
CA ARG A 51 -12.11 6.59 -23.32
C ARG A 51 -12.49 6.24 -21.87
N ALA A 52 -11.89 5.20 -21.28
CA ALA A 52 -12.22 4.74 -19.93
C ALA A 52 -11.28 5.30 -18.84
N ARG A 53 -10.17 5.95 -19.20
CA ARG A 53 -9.15 6.46 -18.25
C ARG A 53 -9.71 7.47 -17.24
N ALA A 54 -10.54 8.42 -17.67
CA ALA A 54 -11.09 9.44 -16.77
C ALA A 54 -11.93 8.80 -15.63
N ILE A 55 -12.80 7.85 -15.98
CA ILE A 55 -13.64 7.14 -15.03
C ILE A 55 -12.78 6.25 -14.12
N GLY A 56 -11.81 5.53 -14.69
CA GLY A 56 -10.88 4.70 -13.91
C GLY A 56 -10.11 5.50 -12.86
N ILE A 57 -9.54 6.66 -13.25
CA ILE A 57 -8.81 7.56 -12.35
C ILE A 57 -9.75 8.15 -11.28
N ALA A 58 -11.00 8.50 -11.64
CA ALA A 58 -11.98 8.99 -10.68
C ALA A 58 -12.30 7.94 -9.61
N VAL A 59 -12.53 6.69 -10.00
CA VAL A 59 -12.79 5.57 -9.06
C VAL A 59 -11.58 5.31 -8.16
N ILE A 60 -10.38 5.32 -8.72
CA ILE A 60 -9.13 5.18 -7.96
C ILE A 60 -9.00 6.26 -6.88
N ASN A 61 -9.19 7.53 -7.25
CA ASN A 61 -9.09 8.64 -6.30
C ASN A 61 -10.19 8.61 -5.24
N ALA A 62 -11.43 8.30 -5.63
CA ALA A 62 -12.53 8.16 -4.69
C ALA A 62 -12.23 7.06 -3.65
N THR A 63 -11.72 5.91 -4.10
CA THR A 63 -11.31 4.81 -3.23
C THR A 63 -10.16 5.21 -2.31
N GLY A 64 -9.15 5.90 -2.84
CA GLY A 64 -8.03 6.43 -2.07
C GLY A 64 -8.47 7.39 -0.96
N ASN A 65 -9.40 8.28 -1.27
CA ASN A 65 -9.96 9.24 -0.30
C ASN A 65 -10.79 8.55 0.79
N ILE A 66 -11.53 7.48 0.46
CA ILE A 66 -12.24 6.69 1.47
C ILE A 66 -11.24 6.02 2.42
N GLY A 67 -10.18 5.41 1.88
CA GLY A 67 -9.14 4.76 2.69
C GLY A 67 -8.41 5.76 3.58
N SER A 68 -8.02 6.91 3.05
CA SER A 68 -7.34 7.96 3.83
C SER A 68 -8.24 8.57 4.91
N ALA A 69 -9.53 8.74 4.66
CA ALA A 69 -10.49 9.20 5.66
C ALA A 69 -10.76 8.17 6.77
N LEU A 70 -10.81 6.87 6.42
CA LEU A 70 -11.12 5.81 7.37
C LEU A 70 -9.89 5.41 8.24
N SER A 71 -8.69 5.56 7.71
CA SER A 71 -7.47 5.08 8.39
C SER A 71 -7.22 5.70 9.78
N PRO A 72 -7.37 7.02 10.03
CA PRO A 72 -7.14 7.59 11.35
C PRO A 72 -8.19 7.14 12.36
N PHE A 73 -9.44 6.97 11.90
CA PHE A 73 -10.53 6.44 12.72
C PHE A 73 -10.22 5.02 13.18
N MET A 74 -9.80 4.13 12.27
CA MET A 74 -9.43 2.76 12.61
C MET A 74 -8.23 2.69 13.54
N ILE A 75 -7.18 3.48 13.29
CA ILE A 75 -5.99 3.54 14.15
C ILE A 75 -6.35 4.06 15.55
N GLY A 76 -7.17 5.11 15.63
CA GLY A 76 -7.65 5.67 16.90
C GLY A 76 -8.50 4.68 17.68
N TRP A 77 -9.49 4.07 17.04
CA TRP A 77 -10.34 3.06 17.66
C TRP A 77 -9.55 1.85 18.17
N LEU A 78 -8.59 1.35 17.38
CA LEU A 78 -7.69 0.28 17.81
C LEU A 78 -6.82 0.70 19.00
N LYS A 79 -6.32 1.92 19.01
CA LYS A 79 -5.59 2.47 20.16
C LYS A 79 -6.48 2.55 21.40
N ASP A 80 -7.73 2.99 21.27
CA ASP A 80 -8.64 3.16 22.41
C ASP A 80 -8.95 1.81 23.09
N ILE A 81 -9.12 0.74 22.30
CA ILE A 81 -9.42 -0.60 22.85
C ILE A 81 -8.17 -1.37 23.31
N THR A 82 -7.00 -1.14 22.69
CA THR A 82 -5.75 -1.86 23.04
C THR A 82 -4.84 -1.11 23.99
N GLY A 83 -5.03 0.20 24.14
CA GLY A 83 -4.14 1.10 24.88
C GLY A 83 -2.80 1.40 24.16
N SER A 84 -2.57 0.90 22.94
CA SER A 84 -1.28 1.03 22.25
C SER A 84 -1.42 1.43 20.79
N PHE A 85 -0.56 2.35 20.33
CA PHE A 85 -0.46 2.72 18.92
C PHE A 85 0.12 1.61 18.03
N ASN A 86 0.79 0.61 18.61
CA ASN A 86 1.33 -0.52 17.85
C ASN A 86 0.21 -1.33 17.17
N SER A 87 -0.99 -1.36 17.75
CA SER A 87 -2.18 -1.97 17.14
C SER A 87 -2.51 -1.35 15.76
N GLY A 88 -2.37 -0.03 15.63
CA GLY A 88 -2.55 0.68 14.36
C GLY A 88 -1.47 0.32 13.33
N LEU A 89 -0.21 0.16 13.77
CA LEU A 89 0.89 -0.27 12.89
C LEU A 89 0.65 -1.69 12.36
N TRP A 90 0.18 -2.60 13.21
CA TRP A 90 -0.17 -3.97 12.81
C TRP A 90 -1.37 -4.02 11.87
N PHE A 91 -2.36 -3.14 12.08
CA PHE A 91 -3.48 -2.99 11.16
C PHE A 91 -3.01 -2.58 9.77
N VAL A 92 -2.15 -1.56 9.66
CA VAL A 92 -1.59 -1.12 8.37
C VAL A 92 -0.74 -2.22 7.74
N ALA A 93 0.11 -2.90 8.51
CA ALA A 93 0.91 -4.02 8.02
C ALA A 93 0.01 -5.15 7.47
N SER A 94 -1.08 -5.48 8.16
CA SER A 94 -2.05 -6.50 7.73
C SER A 94 -2.73 -6.12 6.42
N LEU A 95 -3.15 -4.86 6.27
CA LEU A 95 -3.73 -4.36 5.02
C LEU A 95 -2.75 -4.44 3.84
N LEU A 96 -1.47 -4.15 4.08
CA LEU A 96 -0.43 -4.26 3.05
C LEU A 96 -0.18 -5.72 2.62
N VAL A 97 -0.21 -6.66 3.56
CA VAL A 97 -0.12 -8.10 3.27
C VAL A 97 -1.33 -8.57 2.45
N VAL A 98 -2.54 -8.15 2.82
CA VAL A 98 -3.77 -8.43 2.05
C VAL A 98 -3.65 -7.84 0.64
N GLY A 99 -3.19 -6.59 0.51
CA GLY A 99 -2.95 -5.97 -0.79
C GLY A 99 -1.93 -6.74 -1.63
N ALA A 100 -0.87 -7.25 -1.02
CA ALA A 100 0.14 -8.05 -1.72
C ALA A 100 -0.45 -9.37 -2.22
N ALA A 101 -1.28 -10.03 -1.40
CA ALA A 101 -1.99 -11.24 -1.79
C ALA A 101 -2.97 -10.98 -2.96
N ILE A 102 -3.73 -9.89 -2.90
CA ILE A 102 -4.64 -9.49 -3.99
C ILE A 102 -3.86 -9.29 -5.29
N ILE A 103 -2.75 -8.54 -5.26
CA ILE A 103 -1.92 -8.31 -6.46
C ILE A 103 -1.36 -9.63 -6.99
N TRP A 104 -0.91 -10.52 -6.10
CA TRP A 104 -0.35 -11.81 -6.49
C TRP A 104 -1.37 -12.73 -7.16
N LEU A 105 -2.66 -12.61 -6.80
CA LEU A 105 -3.75 -13.37 -7.40
C LEU A 105 -4.24 -12.82 -8.75
N ILE A 106 -3.86 -11.59 -9.13
CA ILE A 106 -4.26 -11.02 -10.42
C ILE A 106 -3.44 -11.69 -11.53
N PRO A 107 -4.09 -12.36 -12.50
CA PRO A 107 -3.38 -12.99 -13.62
C PRO A 107 -2.79 -11.93 -14.54
N MET A 108 -1.48 -11.73 -14.45
CA MET A 108 -0.76 -10.86 -15.38
C MET A 108 -0.67 -11.55 -16.74
N LYS A 109 -1.49 -11.12 -17.70
CA LYS A 109 -1.35 -11.56 -19.09
C LYS A 109 -0.02 -11.03 -19.62
N ALA A 110 0.90 -11.91 -20.00
CA ALA A 110 2.21 -11.51 -20.54
C ALA A 110 2.00 -10.49 -21.67
N SER A 111 2.45 -9.26 -21.46
CA SER A 111 2.46 -8.23 -22.48
C SER A 111 3.24 -8.78 -23.67
N ARG A 112 2.57 -9.03 -24.80
CA ARG A 112 3.25 -9.41 -26.03
C ARG A 112 4.30 -8.33 -26.32
N PRO A 113 5.56 -8.68 -26.63
CA PRO A 113 6.55 -7.71 -27.06
C PRO A 113 5.93 -6.87 -28.16
N ARG A 114 5.88 -5.54 -27.98
CA ARG A 114 5.52 -4.64 -29.09
C ARG A 114 6.54 -4.91 -30.19
N ALA A 115 6.08 -5.45 -31.31
CA ALA A 115 6.87 -5.46 -32.53
C ALA A 115 7.16 -3.99 -32.86
N THR A 116 8.42 -3.59 -32.66
CA THR A 116 8.91 -2.28 -33.07
C THR A 116 8.86 -2.22 -34.60
N PRO A 117 8.31 -1.14 -35.20
CA PRO A 117 8.42 -0.93 -36.64
C PRO A 117 9.86 -0.64 -37.06
#